data_AF-A0A0S3TNW5-F1
#
_entry.id   AF-A0A0S3TNW5-F1
#
_cell.length_a   1.000
_cell.length_b   1.000
_cell.length_c   1.000
_cell.angle_alpha   90.00
_cell.angle_beta   90.00
_cell.angle_gamma   90.00
#
_symmetry.space_group_name_H-M   'P 1'
#
loop_
_entity.id
_entity.type
_entity.pdbx_description
1 polymer ?
#
loop_
_entity_poly.entity_id
_entity_poly.type
_entity_poly.pdbx_seq_one_letter_code
_entity_poly.pdbx_strand_id
1 'polypeptide(L)'
;MTTSLEFLQRLDDDWEEICQHFQPDNPGKLIKIQRGAGDSHHGGKSVFILEFESGWQLVYKSRSLAVDEHFQELLLWLNQQGTHPPFKTLKILNRGDYGWMEFVKAQKCTVPEEIERFYQRQGGYLALLYVLSATDFHFENLIAVGEHPMLIDLESLFHPHSHEATTTAAATLDREMIADSVLRVGLLPQLVWANTQAAGIDLSGLGGAAGQVTPERVPQLEKTGTNTMRIVRRQVVLAGSQNRPTLNDREVNVQAYTPAITQGFTDVYRTLLQHRQELLKILDIFEADDVRVVMRPSRSYALLLRESYHPDVLRDALERDRLFDKLWIDVQNRPILSQVIRKESLLQRQTEIKDTINNTEKELKQILSDIQKTIIRASATGNIFNLELRNPGI
;
A
#
# COMPACT_ATOMS: atom_id res chain seq x y z
N MET A 1 24.56 3.90 3.36
CA MET A 1 24.51 3.38 1.97
C MET A 1 23.20 3.83 1.34
N THR A 2 23.18 4.15 0.05
CA THR A 2 21.94 4.46 -0.68
C THR A 2 21.13 3.17 -0.84
N THR A 3 19.81 3.20 -0.63
CA THR A 3 18.90 2.04 -0.73
C THR A 3 19.06 1.27 -2.06
N SER A 4 19.51 1.96 -3.11
CA SER A 4 19.79 1.37 -4.42
C SER A 4 21.03 0.47 -4.46
N LEU A 5 22.10 0.87 -3.77
CA LEU A 5 23.33 0.09 -3.71
C LEU A 5 23.13 -1.18 -2.88
N GLU A 6 22.46 -1.04 -1.74
CA GLU A 6 22.09 -2.15 -0.86
C GLU A 6 21.25 -3.19 -1.63
N PHE A 7 20.24 -2.75 -2.39
CA PHE A 7 19.45 -3.62 -3.24
C PHE A 7 20.29 -4.35 -4.31
N LEU A 8 21.18 -3.65 -5.01
CA LEU A 8 22.00 -4.27 -6.06
C LEU A 8 22.97 -5.31 -5.47
N GLN A 9 23.54 -5.03 -4.30
CA GLN A 9 24.39 -5.99 -3.60
C GLN A 9 23.59 -7.25 -3.21
N ARG A 10 22.41 -7.07 -2.61
CA ARG A 10 21.52 -8.19 -2.26
C ARG A 10 21.10 -9.01 -3.48
N LEU A 11 20.82 -8.35 -4.61
CA LEU A 11 20.48 -9.05 -5.86
C LEU A 11 21.64 -9.91 -6.36
N ASP A 12 22.87 -9.39 -6.31
CA ASP A 12 24.08 -10.12 -6.72
C ASP A 12 24.37 -11.30 -5.78
N ASP A 13 24.35 -11.04 -4.46
CA ASP A 13 24.62 -12.03 -3.42
C ASP A 13 23.62 -13.19 -3.44
N ASP A 14 22.34 -12.90 -3.68
CA ASP A 14 21.27 -13.91 -3.65
C ASP A 14 20.96 -14.52 -5.02
N TRP A 15 21.64 -14.11 -6.10
CA TRP A 15 21.23 -14.46 -7.47
C TRP A 15 21.13 -15.98 -7.72
N GLU A 16 22.10 -16.76 -7.21
CA GLU A 16 22.10 -18.21 -7.34
C GLU A 16 20.89 -18.85 -6.64
N GLU A 17 20.62 -18.42 -5.41
CA GLU A 17 19.47 -18.89 -4.63
C GLU A 17 18.14 -18.48 -5.26
N ILE A 18 18.06 -17.25 -5.81
CA ILE A 18 16.90 -16.77 -6.57
C ILE A 18 16.65 -17.67 -7.78
N CYS A 19 17.68 -17.96 -8.58
CA CYS A 19 17.54 -18.83 -9.74
C CYS A 19 17.13 -20.26 -9.34
N GLN A 20 17.68 -20.80 -8.26
CA GLN A 20 17.33 -22.12 -7.75
C GLN A 20 15.89 -22.20 -7.24
N HIS A 21 15.44 -21.18 -6.49
CA HIS A 21 14.14 -21.16 -5.83
C HIS A 21 13.00 -20.84 -6.80
N PHE A 22 13.16 -19.78 -7.60
CA PHE A 22 12.11 -19.33 -8.53
C PHE A 22 12.13 -20.09 -9.85
N GLN A 23 13.27 -20.66 -10.24
CA GLN A 23 13.48 -21.42 -11.48
C GLN A 23 13.04 -20.66 -12.75
N PRO A 24 13.51 -19.41 -12.97
CA PRO A 24 13.19 -18.69 -14.20
C PRO A 24 13.87 -19.36 -15.41
N ASP A 25 13.14 -19.48 -16.52
CA ASP A 25 13.74 -19.91 -17.79
C ASP A 25 14.56 -18.76 -18.38
N ASN A 26 15.89 -18.90 -18.32
CA ASN A 26 16.88 -17.97 -18.90
C ASN A 26 16.47 -16.49 -18.78
N PRO A 27 16.45 -15.92 -17.56
CA PRO A 27 15.85 -14.60 -17.33
C PRO A 27 16.49 -13.49 -18.17
N GLY A 28 17.76 -13.64 -18.57
CA GLY A 28 18.51 -12.61 -19.27
C GLY A 28 18.90 -11.46 -18.33
N LYS A 29 19.22 -10.30 -18.89
CA LYS A 29 19.65 -9.15 -18.07
C LYS A 29 18.46 -8.46 -17.41
N LEU A 30 18.70 -7.84 -16.25
CA LEU A 30 17.77 -6.91 -15.64
C LEU A 30 17.66 -5.65 -16.52
N ILE A 31 16.47 -5.36 -17.06
CA ILE A 31 16.24 -4.22 -17.97
C ILE A 31 15.51 -3.06 -17.32
N LYS A 32 14.77 -3.32 -16.24
CA LYS A 32 13.98 -2.28 -15.58
C LYS A 32 13.74 -2.59 -14.11
N ILE A 33 13.78 -1.53 -13.31
CA ILE A 33 13.44 -1.54 -11.88
C ILE A 33 12.34 -0.50 -11.69
N GLN A 34 11.14 -0.95 -11.40
CA GLN A 34 10.05 -0.08 -10.97
C GLN A 34 10.11 0.07 -9.45
N ARG A 35 10.25 1.31 -8.99
CA ARG A 35 10.23 1.68 -7.56
C ARG A 35 8.87 2.27 -7.20
N GLY A 36 8.53 2.22 -5.92
CA GLY A 36 7.31 2.86 -5.41
C GLY A 36 6.03 2.16 -5.87
N ALA A 37 6.08 0.84 -6.06
CA ALA A 37 4.90 0.02 -6.37
C ALA A 37 4.01 -0.26 -5.13
N GLY A 38 4.24 0.46 -4.03
CA GLY A 38 3.52 0.40 -2.76
C GLY A 38 3.93 1.58 -1.87
N ASP A 39 3.30 1.70 -0.70
CA ASP A 39 3.61 2.75 0.28
C ASP A 39 5.07 2.68 0.73
N SER A 40 5.72 3.85 0.86
CA SER A 40 7.10 3.93 1.33
C SER A 40 7.14 3.90 2.86
N HIS A 41 7.74 2.84 3.43
CA HIS A 41 7.92 2.70 4.88
C HIS A 41 9.40 2.85 5.29
N HIS A 42 9.68 3.09 6.58
CA HIS A 42 11.03 3.05 7.17
C HIS A 42 12.14 3.82 6.41
N GLY A 43 11.89 5.09 6.05
CA GLY A 43 12.87 5.95 5.40
C GLY A 43 13.16 5.53 3.96
N GLY A 44 12.14 5.53 3.10
CA GLY A 44 12.27 5.31 1.65
C GLY A 44 12.55 3.86 1.24
N LYS A 45 12.38 2.89 2.15
CA LYS A 45 12.40 1.46 1.83
C LYS A 45 11.10 1.17 1.07
N SER A 46 11.25 0.82 -0.20
CA SER A 46 10.15 0.64 -1.15
C SER A 46 10.22 -0.74 -1.77
N VAL A 47 9.05 -1.25 -2.17
CA VAL A 47 8.94 -2.45 -2.99
C VAL A 47 9.52 -2.15 -4.37
N PHE A 48 10.43 -3.01 -4.85
CA PHE A 48 10.94 -2.94 -6.22
C PHE A 48 10.36 -4.09 -7.04
N ILE A 49 9.86 -3.78 -8.23
CA ILE A 49 9.52 -4.78 -9.23
C ILE A 49 10.63 -4.78 -10.28
N LEU A 50 11.27 -5.92 -10.41
CA LEU A 50 12.33 -6.19 -11.36
C LEU A 50 11.74 -6.79 -12.62
N GLU A 51 12.20 -6.35 -13.78
CA GLU A 51 11.80 -6.86 -15.09
C GLU A 51 13.06 -7.23 -15.87
N PHE A 52 13.13 -8.48 -16.32
CA PHE A 52 14.27 -9.05 -17.04
C PHE A 52 13.99 -9.18 -18.55
N GLU A 53 15.03 -9.34 -19.37
CA GLU A 53 14.92 -9.44 -20.84
C GLU A 53 13.96 -10.54 -21.32
N SER A 54 13.84 -11.64 -20.59
CA SER A 54 12.88 -12.72 -20.91
C SER A 54 11.42 -12.35 -20.66
N GLY A 55 11.16 -11.21 -20.00
CA GLY A 55 9.85 -10.83 -19.49
C GLY A 55 9.53 -11.42 -18.11
N TRP A 56 10.45 -12.20 -17.51
CA TRP A 56 10.32 -12.63 -16.13
C TRP A 56 10.39 -11.42 -15.18
N GLN A 57 9.62 -11.48 -14.10
CA GLN A 57 9.52 -10.42 -13.12
C GLN A 57 9.69 -10.98 -11.70
N LEU A 58 10.34 -10.20 -10.85
CA LEU A 58 10.61 -10.54 -9.45
C LEU A 58 10.33 -9.33 -8.56
N VAL A 59 9.77 -9.58 -7.37
CA VAL A 59 9.50 -8.52 -6.38
C VAL A 59 10.55 -8.57 -5.29
N TYR A 60 11.16 -7.44 -5.00
CA TYR A 60 12.03 -7.25 -3.85
C TYR A 60 11.32 -6.40 -2.79
N LYS A 61 11.26 -6.89 -1.55
CA LYS A 61 10.79 -6.12 -0.41
C LYS A 61 11.95 -5.94 0.57
N SER A 62 12.15 -4.70 1.02
CA SER A 62 13.21 -4.34 1.97
C SER A 62 12.78 -4.49 3.44
N ARG A 63 11.98 -5.53 3.70
CA ARG A 63 11.49 -5.97 5.00
C ARG A 63 11.50 -7.49 5.06
N SER A 64 11.49 -8.06 6.27
CA SER A 64 11.26 -9.49 6.48
C SER A 64 10.04 -9.98 5.70
N LEU A 65 10.16 -11.16 5.11
CA LEU A 65 9.04 -11.88 4.48
C LEU A 65 8.60 -13.10 5.30
N ALA A 66 9.01 -13.20 6.57
CA ALA A 66 8.66 -14.34 7.43
C ALA A 66 7.14 -14.52 7.57
N VAL A 67 6.42 -13.44 7.85
CA VAL A 67 4.94 -13.44 7.88
C VAL A 67 4.36 -13.90 6.54
N ASP A 68 4.89 -13.38 5.41
CA ASP A 68 4.39 -13.72 4.09
C ASP A 68 4.63 -15.22 3.77
N GLU A 69 5.79 -15.76 4.17
CA GLU A 69 6.23 -17.16 4.01
C GLU A 69 5.38 -18.12 4.87
N HIS A 70 5.29 -17.87 6.18
CA HIS A 70 4.46 -18.64 7.11
C HIS A 70 2.97 -18.62 6.72
N PHE A 71 2.48 -17.53 6.14
CA PHE A 71 1.13 -17.49 5.59
C PHE A 71 0.96 -18.47 4.42
N GLN A 72 1.97 -18.68 3.58
CA GLN A 72 1.89 -19.71 2.53
C GLN A 72 1.81 -21.11 3.13
N GLU A 73 2.55 -21.39 4.20
CA GLU A 73 2.47 -22.67 4.93
C GLU A 73 1.06 -22.89 5.52
N LEU A 74 0.47 -21.85 6.09
CA LEU A 74 -0.90 -21.88 6.59
C LEU A 74 -1.92 -22.16 5.47
N LEU A 75 -1.76 -21.57 4.28
CA LEU A 75 -2.60 -21.86 3.13
C LEU A 75 -2.43 -23.32 2.64
N LEU A 76 -1.20 -23.84 2.62
CA LEU A 76 -0.94 -25.23 2.27
C LEU A 76 -1.58 -26.20 3.26
N TRP A 77 -1.44 -25.94 4.56
CA TRP A 77 -2.10 -26.73 5.59
C TRP A 77 -3.63 -26.68 5.43
N LEU A 78 -4.21 -25.50 5.20
CA LEU A 78 -5.65 -25.35 5.05
C LEU A 78 -6.18 -26.13 3.82
N ASN A 79 -5.45 -26.07 2.71
CA ASN A 79 -5.76 -26.86 1.51
C ASN A 79 -5.76 -28.38 1.79
N GLN A 80 -4.90 -28.87 2.69
CA GLN A 80 -4.86 -30.29 3.08
C GLN A 80 -6.07 -30.70 3.93
N GLN A 81 -6.71 -29.76 4.63
CA GLN A 81 -7.93 -30.02 5.41
C GLN A 81 -9.21 -30.14 4.54
N GLY A 82 -9.07 -30.08 3.21
CA GLY A 82 -10.18 -30.25 2.27
C GLY A 82 -11.01 -29.00 2.01
N THR A 83 -10.45 -27.80 2.23
CA THR A 83 -11.12 -26.56 1.82
C THR A 83 -11.16 -26.45 0.31
N HIS A 84 -12.36 -26.35 -0.25
CA HIS A 84 -12.59 -26.14 -1.67
C HIS A 84 -13.34 -24.82 -1.88
N PRO A 85 -12.96 -24.02 -2.89
CA PRO A 85 -11.82 -24.19 -3.78
C PRO A 85 -10.47 -23.91 -3.09
N PRO A 86 -9.37 -24.61 -3.46
CA PRO A 86 -8.08 -24.46 -2.79
C PRO A 86 -7.45 -23.09 -3.06
N PHE A 87 -6.69 -22.60 -2.09
CA PHE A 87 -5.90 -21.37 -2.20
C PHE A 87 -4.65 -21.61 -3.04
N LYS A 88 -4.28 -20.61 -3.84
CA LYS A 88 -3.02 -20.59 -4.55
C LYS A 88 -1.97 -19.94 -3.66
N THR A 89 -0.79 -20.52 -3.60
CA THR A 89 0.34 -19.97 -2.85
C THR A 89 1.31 -19.22 -3.74
N LEU A 90 2.15 -18.40 -3.11
CA LEU A 90 3.25 -17.66 -3.72
C LEU A 90 4.59 -18.29 -3.38
N LYS A 91 5.55 -18.24 -4.30
CA LYS A 91 6.96 -18.48 -3.99
C LYS A 91 7.56 -17.26 -3.30
N ILE A 92 8.24 -17.51 -2.18
CA ILE A 92 8.84 -16.50 -1.32
C ILE A 92 10.21 -17.00 -0.89
N LEU A 93 11.21 -16.14 -1.03
CA LEU A 93 12.56 -16.34 -0.51
C LEU A 93 12.85 -15.27 0.54
N ASN A 94 12.66 -15.64 1.80
CA ASN A 94 12.93 -14.78 2.94
C ASN A 94 14.43 -14.77 3.28
N ARG A 95 15.00 -13.59 3.50
CA ARG A 95 16.43 -13.39 3.84
C ARG A 95 16.62 -12.74 5.21
N GLY A 96 15.60 -12.79 6.06
CA GLY A 96 15.62 -12.22 7.40
C GLY A 96 15.07 -10.80 7.42
N ASP A 97 15.86 -9.79 7.04
CA ASP A 97 15.44 -8.37 7.08
C ASP A 97 14.98 -7.82 5.72
N TYR A 98 14.98 -8.67 4.69
CA TYR A 98 14.49 -8.42 3.34
C TYR A 98 14.06 -9.74 2.69
N GLY A 99 13.50 -9.69 1.49
CA GLY A 99 13.29 -10.91 0.72
C GLY A 99 12.79 -10.68 -0.70
N TRP A 100 12.63 -11.81 -1.38
CA TRP A 100 12.19 -11.90 -2.77
C TRP A 100 10.86 -12.64 -2.85
N MET A 101 9.97 -12.17 -3.71
CA MET A 101 8.65 -12.76 -3.91
C MET A 101 8.36 -12.86 -5.40
N GLU A 102 7.68 -13.92 -5.81
CA GLU A 102 7.27 -14.04 -7.22
C GLU A 102 6.34 -12.88 -7.63
N PHE A 103 6.49 -12.42 -8.87
CA PHE A 103 5.63 -11.36 -9.36
C PHE A 103 4.24 -11.89 -9.72
N VAL A 104 3.22 -11.25 -9.16
CA VAL A 104 1.82 -11.58 -9.38
C VAL A 104 1.23 -10.67 -10.44
N LYS A 105 0.88 -11.25 -11.60
CA LYS A 105 0.26 -10.52 -12.70
C LYS A 105 -1.24 -10.77 -12.74
N ALA A 106 -2.03 -9.70 -12.81
CA ALA A 106 -3.48 -9.79 -12.97
C ALA A 106 -3.85 -10.57 -14.24
N GLN A 107 -4.88 -11.42 -14.12
CA GLN A 107 -5.41 -12.24 -15.22
C GLN A 107 -6.92 -12.22 -15.19
N LYS A 108 -7.54 -12.27 -16.38
CA LYS A 108 -9.00 -12.31 -16.51
C LYS A 108 -9.54 -13.72 -16.30
N CYS A 109 -10.78 -13.80 -15.86
CA CYS A 109 -11.60 -15.00 -15.99
C CYS A 109 -12.21 -15.07 -17.39
N THR A 110 -12.45 -16.29 -17.83
CA THR A 110 -13.02 -16.65 -19.13
C THR A 110 -14.43 -17.22 -18.99
N VAL A 111 -14.76 -17.85 -17.86
CA VAL A 111 -16.08 -18.42 -17.58
C VAL A 111 -16.67 -17.93 -16.23
N PRO A 112 -18.00 -17.85 -16.08
CA PRO A 112 -18.63 -17.36 -14.85
C PRO A 112 -18.28 -18.14 -13.58
N GLU A 113 -18.02 -19.44 -13.69
CA GLU A 113 -17.69 -20.32 -12.57
C GLU A 113 -16.33 -19.96 -11.95
N GLU A 114 -15.40 -19.40 -12.73
CA GLU A 114 -14.13 -18.87 -12.23
C GLU A 114 -14.34 -17.65 -11.34
N ILE A 115 -15.30 -16.79 -11.70
CA ILE A 115 -15.69 -15.64 -10.86
C ILE A 115 -16.34 -16.11 -9.56
N GLU A 116 -17.18 -17.14 -9.62
CA GLU A 116 -17.78 -17.72 -8.42
C GLU A 116 -16.71 -18.27 -7.48
N ARG A 117 -15.76 -19.06 -7.99
CA ARG A 117 -14.64 -19.57 -7.20
C ARG A 117 -13.73 -18.46 -6.67
N PHE A 118 -13.52 -17.39 -7.44
CA PHE A 118 -12.80 -16.21 -6.95
C PHE A 118 -13.44 -15.63 -5.69
N TYR A 119 -14.76 -15.41 -5.72
CA TYR A 119 -15.46 -14.83 -4.58
C TYR A 119 -15.66 -15.83 -3.42
N GLN A 120 -15.73 -17.13 -3.68
CA GLN A 120 -15.62 -18.15 -2.64
C GLN A 120 -14.24 -18.07 -1.93
N ARG A 121 -13.14 -17.94 -2.68
CA ARG A 121 -11.80 -17.75 -2.09
C ARG A 121 -11.69 -16.45 -1.30
N GLN A 122 -12.28 -15.34 -1.77
CA GLN A 122 -12.34 -14.09 -1.01
C GLN A 122 -13.08 -14.27 0.32
N GLY A 123 -14.19 -15.01 0.34
CA GLY A 123 -14.87 -15.39 1.58
C GLY A 123 -13.96 -16.19 2.51
N GLY A 124 -13.24 -17.17 1.97
CA GLY A 124 -12.28 -17.96 2.72
C GLY A 124 -11.13 -17.13 3.32
N TYR A 125 -10.55 -16.21 2.54
CA TYR A 125 -9.56 -15.25 3.04
C TYR A 125 -10.15 -14.37 4.14
N LEU A 126 -11.39 -13.90 4.01
CA LEU A 126 -12.03 -13.09 5.05
C LEU A 126 -12.11 -13.84 6.38
N ALA A 127 -12.42 -15.14 6.37
CA ALA A 127 -12.42 -15.99 7.57
C ALA A 127 -11.02 -16.14 8.17
N LEU A 128 -10.02 -16.41 7.32
CA LEU A 128 -8.64 -16.58 7.75
C LEU A 128 -8.09 -15.28 8.37
N LEU A 129 -8.21 -14.17 7.65
CA LEU A 129 -7.76 -12.85 8.08
C LEU A 129 -8.48 -12.39 9.35
N TYR A 130 -9.77 -12.70 9.50
CA TYR A 130 -10.51 -12.43 10.73
C TYR A 130 -9.91 -13.16 11.94
N VAL A 131 -9.67 -14.48 11.83
CA VAL A 131 -9.08 -15.28 12.92
C VAL A 131 -7.65 -14.81 13.26
N LEU A 132 -6.89 -14.37 12.27
CA LEU A 132 -5.55 -13.82 12.44
C LEU A 132 -5.52 -12.36 12.91
N SER A 133 -6.68 -11.76 13.26
CA SER A 133 -6.77 -10.35 13.68
C SER A 133 -6.13 -9.36 12.70
N ALA A 134 -6.25 -9.65 11.41
CA ALA A 134 -5.72 -8.84 10.33
C ALA A 134 -6.44 -7.49 10.20
N THR A 135 -5.74 -6.49 9.68
CA THR A 135 -6.33 -5.19 9.33
C THR A 135 -5.66 -4.57 8.12
N ASP A 136 -6.19 -3.46 7.60
CA ASP A 136 -5.59 -2.70 6.50
C ASP A 136 -5.49 -3.47 5.15
N PHE A 137 -6.37 -4.45 4.90
CA PHE A 137 -6.45 -5.14 3.60
C PHE A 137 -7.36 -4.41 2.63
N HIS A 138 -6.82 -3.41 1.93
CA HIS A 138 -7.53 -2.59 0.95
C HIS A 138 -7.28 -3.04 -0.49
N PHE A 139 -7.90 -2.34 -1.45
CA PHE A 139 -7.88 -2.64 -2.89
C PHE A 139 -6.47 -2.69 -3.54
N GLU A 140 -5.41 -2.29 -2.84
CA GLU A 140 -4.03 -2.34 -3.34
C GLU A 140 -3.28 -3.59 -2.86
N ASN A 141 -3.73 -4.25 -1.78
CA ASN A 141 -3.08 -5.45 -1.25
C ASN A 141 -3.55 -6.74 -1.93
N LEU A 142 -4.43 -6.64 -2.94
CA LEU A 142 -5.04 -7.76 -3.63
C LEU A 142 -4.85 -7.64 -5.15
N ILE A 143 -4.46 -8.74 -5.79
CA ILE A 143 -4.43 -8.88 -7.25
C ILE A 143 -5.31 -10.06 -7.68
N ALA A 144 -6.17 -9.83 -8.67
CA ALA A 144 -7.02 -10.84 -9.27
C ALA A 144 -6.27 -11.59 -10.39
N VAL A 145 -5.90 -12.84 -10.12
CA VAL A 145 -5.20 -13.72 -11.06
C VAL A 145 -6.17 -14.80 -11.54
N GLY A 146 -7.03 -14.43 -12.49
CA GLY A 146 -8.13 -15.27 -12.94
C GLY A 146 -9.05 -15.54 -11.75
N GLU A 147 -9.28 -16.82 -11.46
CA GLU A 147 -10.09 -17.23 -10.30
C GLU A 147 -9.40 -17.14 -8.94
N HIS A 148 -8.15 -16.67 -8.88
CA HIS A 148 -7.36 -16.62 -7.64
C HIS A 148 -7.17 -15.18 -7.16
N PRO A 149 -7.77 -14.80 -6.02
CA PRO A 149 -7.38 -13.61 -5.29
C PRO A 149 -6.01 -13.84 -4.65
N MET A 150 -5.04 -12.98 -4.93
CA MET A 150 -3.68 -13.08 -4.38
C MET A 150 -3.40 -11.90 -3.47
N LEU A 151 -3.19 -12.17 -2.18
CA LEU A 151 -2.75 -11.18 -1.20
C LEU A 151 -1.26 -10.94 -1.39
N ILE A 152 -0.87 -9.69 -1.65
CA ILE A 152 0.52 -9.32 -1.94
C ILE A 152 1.19 -8.55 -0.80
N ASP A 153 0.45 -8.21 0.24
CA ASP A 153 1.00 -7.61 1.46
C ASP A 153 0.28 -8.17 2.69
N LEU A 154 1.07 -8.74 3.61
CA LEU A 154 0.59 -9.49 4.78
C LEU A 154 1.20 -8.94 6.07
N GLU A 155 1.85 -7.77 6.04
CA GLU A 155 2.55 -7.24 7.19
C GLU A 155 1.62 -6.81 8.33
N SER A 156 0.32 -6.65 8.09
CA SER A 156 -0.68 -6.21 9.08
C SER A 156 -1.51 -7.35 9.71
N LEU A 157 -0.99 -8.59 9.68
CA LEU A 157 -1.53 -9.71 10.44
C LEU A 157 -1.27 -9.56 11.95
N PHE A 158 -2.06 -10.26 12.77
CA PHE A 158 -1.95 -10.26 14.24
C PHE A 158 -2.00 -8.86 14.87
N HIS A 159 -2.73 -7.94 14.26
CA HIS A 159 -2.75 -6.57 14.72
C HIS A 159 -3.37 -6.46 16.13
N PRO A 160 -2.71 -5.80 17.09
CA PRO A 160 -3.22 -5.70 18.45
C PRO A 160 -4.55 -4.94 18.49
N HIS A 161 -5.46 -5.38 19.36
CA HIS A 161 -6.69 -4.65 19.64
C HIS A 161 -6.33 -3.47 20.56
N SER A 162 -6.54 -2.24 20.09
CA SER A 162 -6.41 -1.05 20.95
C SER A 162 -7.79 -0.65 21.44
N HIS A 163 -8.04 -0.78 22.75
CA HIS A 163 -9.24 -0.20 23.35
C HIS A 163 -9.10 1.33 23.35
N GLU A 164 -9.91 1.99 22.54
CA GLU A 164 -9.99 3.44 22.50
C GLU A 164 -11.15 3.91 23.37
N ALA A 165 -10.85 4.67 24.44
CA ALA A 165 -11.90 5.33 25.19
C ALA A 165 -12.52 6.43 24.31
N THR A 166 -13.82 6.32 24.03
CA THR A 166 -14.56 7.43 23.40
C THR A 166 -15.27 8.29 24.46
N THR A 167 -15.83 9.42 24.01
CA THR A 167 -16.54 10.37 24.88
C THR A 167 -17.79 9.80 25.54
N THR A 168 -18.35 8.68 25.04
CA THR A 168 -19.54 8.04 25.63
C THR A 168 -19.43 6.51 25.60
N ALA A 169 -20.04 5.82 26.57
CA ALA A 169 -20.03 4.36 26.60
C ALA A 169 -20.69 3.73 25.35
N ALA A 170 -21.74 4.35 24.80
CA ALA A 170 -22.40 3.87 23.58
C ALA A 170 -21.50 3.98 22.34
N ALA A 171 -20.83 5.12 22.16
CA ALA A 171 -19.89 5.29 21.04
C ALA A 171 -18.65 4.39 21.17
N THR A 172 -18.24 4.03 22.38
CA THR A 172 -17.17 3.04 22.62
C THR A 172 -17.64 1.66 22.19
N LEU A 173 -18.85 1.25 22.60
CA LEU A 173 -19.41 -0.05 22.27
C LEU A 173 -19.58 -0.24 20.75
N ASP A 174 -20.11 0.77 20.04
CA ASP A 174 -20.25 0.71 18.58
C ASP A 174 -18.90 0.55 17.87
N ARG A 175 -17.85 1.24 18.36
CA ARG A 175 -16.49 1.10 17.82
C ARG A 175 -15.89 -0.27 18.09
N GLU A 176 -16.03 -0.78 19.32
CA GLU A 176 -15.54 -2.10 19.70
C GLU A 176 -16.24 -3.19 18.88
N MET A 177 -17.55 -3.09 18.67
CA MET A 177 -18.28 -4.03 17.81
C MET A 177 -17.77 -4.05 16.37
N ILE A 178 -17.43 -2.89 15.79
CA ILE A 178 -16.84 -2.83 14.45
C ILE A 178 -15.42 -3.40 14.47
N ALA A 179 -14.62 -3.05 15.48
CA ALA A 179 -13.24 -3.52 15.65
C ALA A 179 -13.15 -5.04 15.86
N ASP A 180 -14.15 -5.65 16.48
CA ASP A 180 -14.22 -7.09 16.75
C ASP A 180 -14.94 -7.88 15.63
N SER A 181 -15.26 -7.21 14.52
CA SER A 181 -15.94 -7.82 13.38
C SER A 181 -15.02 -7.97 12.16
N VAL A 182 -15.51 -8.74 11.17
CA VAL A 182 -14.87 -8.90 9.86
C VAL A 182 -14.66 -7.58 9.10
N LEU A 183 -15.34 -6.49 9.50
CA LEU A 183 -15.15 -5.16 8.91
C LEU A 183 -13.74 -4.61 9.19
N ARG A 184 -13.12 -4.97 10.31
CA ARG A 184 -11.76 -4.51 10.64
C ARG A 184 -10.69 -4.99 9.65
N VAL A 185 -10.94 -6.11 8.97
CA VAL A 185 -10.01 -6.67 7.99
C VAL A 185 -9.76 -5.67 6.86
N GLY A 186 -10.77 -4.92 6.43
CA GLY A 186 -10.69 -3.97 5.30
C GLY A 186 -11.10 -4.54 3.94
N LEU A 187 -11.34 -5.86 3.85
CA LEU A 187 -11.77 -6.49 2.59
C LEU A 187 -13.19 -6.13 2.17
N LEU A 188 -14.10 -5.93 3.12
CA LEU A 188 -15.52 -5.66 2.83
C LEU A 188 -15.77 -4.18 2.52
N PRO A 189 -16.72 -3.88 1.59
CA PRO A 189 -17.07 -2.52 1.21
C PRO A 189 -17.34 -1.59 2.40
N GLN A 190 -16.54 -0.52 2.48
CA GLN A 190 -16.73 0.57 3.43
C GLN A 190 -16.48 1.89 2.71
N LEU A 191 -17.52 2.72 2.68
CA LEU A 191 -17.43 4.01 2.04
C LEU A 191 -16.64 4.98 2.93
N VAL A 192 -15.66 5.63 2.32
CA VAL A 192 -14.91 6.74 2.90
C VAL A 192 -15.48 8.03 2.34
N TRP A 193 -16.00 8.88 3.23
CA TRP A 193 -16.54 10.19 2.88
C TRP A 193 -15.60 11.32 3.32
N ALA A 194 -15.65 12.44 2.59
CA ALA A 194 -15.02 13.69 3.01
C ALA A 194 -16.00 14.62 3.73
N ASN A 195 -17.26 14.62 3.29
CA ASN A 195 -18.36 15.39 3.84
C ASN A 195 -19.69 14.74 3.41
N THR A 196 -20.80 15.26 3.92
CA THR A 196 -22.15 14.76 3.67
C THR A 196 -22.66 14.94 2.22
N GLN A 197 -21.94 15.69 1.39
CA GLN A 197 -22.32 15.97 -0.01
C GLN A 197 -21.58 15.08 -1.03
N ALA A 198 -20.48 14.42 -0.62
CA ALA A 198 -19.72 13.52 -1.49
C ALA A 198 -20.36 12.12 -1.50
N ALA A 199 -20.35 11.46 -2.66
CA ALA A 199 -20.89 10.09 -2.83
C ALA A 199 -20.16 9.03 -1.98
N GLY A 200 -18.96 9.36 -1.46
CA GLY A 200 -18.06 8.41 -0.81
C GLY A 200 -17.30 7.57 -1.84
N ILE A 201 -16.19 7.01 -1.42
CA ILE A 201 -15.41 6.05 -2.22
C ILE A 201 -15.20 4.78 -1.43
N ASP A 202 -15.29 3.64 -2.10
CA ASP A 202 -14.99 2.33 -1.56
C ASP A 202 -13.56 1.94 -1.95
N LEU A 203 -12.69 1.91 -0.93
CA LEU A 203 -11.30 1.49 -1.03
C LEU A 203 -11.08 0.09 -0.40
N SER A 204 -12.14 -0.65 -0.11
CA SER A 204 -12.01 -2.00 0.43
C SER A 204 -11.39 -2.97 -0.58
N GLY A 205 -10.91 -4.13 -0.10
CA GLY A 205 -10.39 -5.19 -0.97
C GLY A 205 -11.36 -5.67 -2.06
N LEU A 206 -12.68 -5.66 -1.80
CA LEU A 206 -13.73 -5.97 -2.79
C LEU A 206 -14.18 -4.74 -3.60
N GLY A 207 -13.84 -3.55 -3.14
CA GLY A 207 -14.14 -2.25 -3.74
C GLY A 207 -13.14 -1.84 -4.81
N GLY A 208 -12.77 -0.55 -4.84
CA GLY A 208 -11.74 -0.05 -5.75
C GLY A 208 -12.17 0.03 -7.22
N ALA A 209 -13.47 0.24 -7.50
CA ALA A 209 -13.98 0.42 -8.86
C ALA A 209 -13.30 1.60 -9.56
N ALA A 210 -13.08 1.48 -10.87
CA ALA A 210 -12.71 2.61 -11.71
C ALA A 210 -13.87 3.63 -11.77
N GLY A 211 -13.55 4.90 -12.02
CA GLY A 211 -14.56 5.95 -12.16
C GLY A 211 -15.01 6.60 -10.85
N GLN A 212 -14.57 6.07 -9.70
CA GLN A 212 -14.81 6.70 -8.40
C GLN A 212 -14.16 8.09 -8.34
N VAL A 213 -14.86 9.07 -7.78
CA VAL A 213 -14.37 10.44 -7.68
C VAL A 213 -13.88 10.69 -6.26
N THR A 214 -12.64 11.17 -6.11
CA THR A 214 -12.10 11.46 -4.78
C THR A 214 -13.04 12.38 -4.00
N PRO A 215 -13.36 12.03 -2.74
CA PRO A 215 -14.35 12.80 -1.98
C PRO A 215 -13.77 14.17 -1.60
N GLU A 216 -12.44 14.29 -1.51
CA GLU A 216 -11.73 15.56 -1.37
C GLU A 216 -11.12 16.04 -2.68
N ARG A 217 -10.90 17.36 -2.74
CA ARG A 217 -10.08 17.95 -3.78
C ARG A 217 -8.61 17.75 -3.45
N VAL A 218 -7.93 16.93 -4.24
CA VAL A 218 -6.49 16.68 -4.09
C VAL A 218 -5.69 17.71 -4.89
N PRO A 219 -4.49 18.10 -4.42
CA PRO A 219 -3.58 18.93 -5.19
C PRO A 219 -3.21 18.30 -6.53
N GLN A 220 -3.19 19.12 -7.57
CA GLN A 220 -2.78 18.79 -8.92
C GLN A 220 -1.90 19.92 -9.44
N LEU A 221 -0.83 19.59 -10.13
CA LEU A 221 -0.03 20.58 -10.84
C LEU A 221 -0.76 20.96 -12.13
N GLU A 222 -1.06 22.25 -12.28
CA GLU A 222 -1.58 22.81 -13.51
C GLU A 222 -0.46 23.56 -14.24
N LYS A 223 -0.46 23.50 -15.58
CA LYS A 223 0.53 24.16 -16.43
C LYS A 223 1.97 23.77 -16.08
N THR A 224 2.19 22.49 -15.80
CA THR A 224 3.51 21.90 -15.53
C THR A 224 4.52 22.29 -16.60
N GLY A 225 5.74 22.66 -16.20
CA GLY A 225 6.81 23.09 -17.10
C GLY A 225 6.73 24.55 -17.56
N THR A 226 5.77 25.34 -17.08
CA THR A 226 5.60 26.75 -17.46
C THR A 226 5.87 27.71 -16.30
N ASN A 227 6.11 28.99 -16.61
CA ASN A 227 6.19 30.08 -15.62
C ASN A 227 4.86 30.39 -14.92
N THR A 228 3.77 29.72 -15.30
CA THR A 228 2.45 29.85 -14.67
C THR A 228 2.00 28.55 -14.01
N MET A 229 2.95 27.63 -13.76
CA MET A 229 2.71 26.42 -13.00
C MET A 229 2.16 26.76 -11.62
N ARG A 230 1.11 26.06 -11.21
CA ARG A 230 0.47 26.28 -9.91
C ARG A 230 -0.19 25.00 -9.42
N ILE A 231 -0.31 24.89 -8.11
CA ILE A 231 -1.06 23.82 -7.47
C ILE A 231 -2.54 24.22 -7.45
N VAL A 232 -3.40 23.42 -8.07
CA VAL A 232 -4.86 23.55 -7.99
C VAL A 232 -5.43 22.33 -7.27
N ARG A 233 -6.47 22.51 -6.46
CA ARG A 233 -7.17 21.40 -5.83
C ARG A 233 -8.37 20.99 -6.68
N ARG A 234 -8.41 19.74 -7.15
CA ARG A 234 -9.52 19.18 -7.94
C ARG A 234 -9.89 17.79 -7.43
N GLN A 235 -11.14 17.40 -7.65
CA GLN A 235 -11.51 16.01 -7.50
C GLN A 235 -10.91 15.22 -8.67
N VAL A 236 -10.40 14.04 -8.40
CA VAL A 236 -9.75 13.17 -9.39
C VAL A 236 -10.57 11.90 -9.53
N VAL A 237 -10.66 11.39 -10.76
CA VAL A 237 -11.27 10.11 -11.06
C VAL A 237 -10.23 9.02 -10.84
N LEU A 238 -10.52 8.06 -9.97
CA LEU A 238 -9.67 6.91 -9.70
C LEU A 238 -9.73 5.93 -10.88
N ALA A 239 -8.56 5.43 -11.29
CA ALA A 239 -8.41 4.51 -12.42
C ALA A 239 -8.87 3.07 -12.13
N GLY A 240 -9.24 2.78 -10.88
CA GLY A 240 -9.43 1.41 -10.39
C GLY A 240 -8.10 0.71 -10.12
N SER A 241 -8.17 -0.56 -9.72
CA SER A 241 -7.01 -1.40 -9.41
C SER A 241 -7.18 -2.82 -9.96
N GLN A 242 -6.18 -3.65 -9.73
CA GLN A 242 -6.11 -5.04 -10.20
C GLN A 242 -6.75 -6.04 -9.23
N ASN A 243 -7.42 -5.58 -8.18
CA ASN A 243 -8.01 -6.41 -7.13
C ASN A 243 -9.30 -7.13 -7.52
N ARG A 244 -9.96 -6.67 -8.60
CA ARG A 244 -11.27 -7.19 -9.02
C ARG A 244 -11.15 -8.14 -10.21
N PRO A 245 -11.86 -9.28 -10.20
CA PRO A 245 -11.85 -10.17 -11.33
C PRO A 245 -12.70 -9.58 -12.47
N THR A 246 -12.27 -9.83 -13.70
CA THR A 246 -13.03 -9.47 -14.90
C THR A 246 -13.41 -10.73 -15.67
N LEU A 247 -14.61 -10.76 -16.23
CA LEU A 247 -15.05 -11.84 -17.13
C LEU A 247 -14.92 -11.37 -18.57
N ASN A 248 -13.96 -11.92 -19.33
CA ASN A 248 -13.68 -11.50 -20.71
C ASN A 248 -13.57 -9.96 -20.84
N ASP A 249 -12.77 -9.35 -19.97
CA ASP A 249 -12.50 -7.91 -19.89
C ASP A 249 -13.70 -7.03 -19.47
N ARG A 250 -14.78 -7.66 -18.98
CA ARG A 250 -15.93 -6.95 -18.41
C ARG A 250 -15.90 -6.97 -16.89
N GLU A 251 -16.24 -5.84 -16.30
CA GLU A 251 -16.43 -5.75 -14.85
C GLU A 251 -17.58 -6.64 -14.39
N VAL A 252 -17.41 -7.18 -13.19
CA VAL A 252 -18.42 -8.00 -12.52
C VAL A 252 -19.02 -7.22 -11.35
N ASN A 253 -20.35 -7.33 -11.20
CA ASN A 253 -21.03 -6.85 -10.01
C ASN A 253 -20.79 -7.81 -8.83
N VAL A 254 -19.97 -7.40 -7.87
CA VAL A 254 -19.65 -8.17 -6.66
C VAL A 254 -20.89 -8.56 -5.86
N GLN A 255 -21.95 -7.74 -5.85
CA GLN A 255 -23.16 -8.01 -5.06
C GLN A 255 -23.85 -9.32 -5.48
N ALA A 256 -23.76 -9.68 -6.77
CA ALA A 256 -24.31 -10.93 -7.30
C ALA A 256 -23.63 -12.18 -6.71
N TYR A 257 -22.43 -12.03 -6.14
CA TYR A 257 -21.62 -13.11 -5.58
C TYR A 257 -21.58 -13.11 -4.05
N THR A 258 -22.46 -12.34 -3.39
CA THR A 258 -22.63 -12.39 -1.92
C THR A 258 -22.82 -13.82 -1.38
N PRO A 259 -23.62 -14.71 -2.01
CA PRO A 259 -23.74 -16.10 -1.57
C PRO A 259 -22.40 -16.86 -1.63
N ALA A 260 -21.61 -16.67 -2.69
CA ALA A 260 -20.30 -17.28 -2.84
C ALA A 260 -19.31 -16.84 -1.75
N ILE A 261 -19.27 -15.53 -1.45
CA ILE A 261 -18.45 -14.98 -0.36
C ILE A 261 -18.87 -15.58 0.99
N THR A 262 -20.18 -15.61 1.24
CA THR A 262 -20.73 -16.13 2.51
C THR A 262 -20.41 -17.62 2.67
N GLN A 263 -20.54 -18.39 1.59
CA GLN A 263 -20.24 -19.81 1.57
C GLN A 263 -18.76 -20.05 1.86
N GLY A 264 -17.86 -19.38 1.13
CA GLY A 264 -16.42 -19.52 1.33
C GLY A 264 -15.94 -19.12 2.73
N PHE A 265 -16.50 -18.04 3.30
CA PHE A 265 -16.25 -17.66 4.68
C PHE A 265 -16.69 -18.76 5.65
N THR A 266 -17.92 -19.23 5.48
CA THR A 266 -18.53 -20.21 6.38
C THR A 266 -17.75 -21.53 6.36
N ASP A 267 -17.36 -22.00 5.18
CA ASP A 267 -16.64 -23.26 5.02
C ASP A 267 -15.26 -23.19 5.67
N VAL A 268 -14.46 -22.18 5.34
CA VAL A 268 -13.13 -22.01 5.92
C VAL A 268 -13.23 -21.80 7.43
N TYR A 269 -14.14 -20.94 7.91
CA TYR A 269 -14.30 -20.71 9.35
C TYR A 269 -14.67 -21.98 10.12
N ARG A 270 -15.55 -22.82 9.57
CA ARG A 270 -15.91 -24.12 10.16
C ARG A 270 -14.73 -25.08 10.15
N THR A 271 -13.94 -25.14 9.07
CA THR A 271 -12.72 -25.96 9.02
C THR A 271 -11.71 -25.52 10.08
N LEU A 272 -11.48 -24.21 10.24
CA LEU A 272 -10.60 -23.67 11.28
C LEU A 272 -11.08 -24.05 12.69
N LEU A 273 -12.40 -24.02 12.94
CA LEU A 273 -12.97 -24.46 14.22
C LEU A 273 -12.82 -25.97 14.44
N GLN A 274 -13.07 -26.78 13.41
CA GLN A 274 -12.94 -28.23 13.48
C GLN A 274 -11.51 -28.67 13.78
N HIS A 275 -10.52 -28.01 13.16
CA HIS A 275 -9.10 -28.32 13.31
C HIS A 275 -8.37 -27.35 14.25
N ARG A 276 -9.07 -26.75 15.22
CA ARG A 276 -8.53 -25.70 16.10
C ARG A 276 -7.20 -26.05 16.76
N GLN A 277 -7.03 -27.29 17.22
CA GLN A 277 -5.80 -27.71 17.91
C GLN A 277 -4.60 -27.83 16.95
N GLU A 278 -4.84 -28.21 15.69
CA GLU A 278 -3.80 -28.22 14.66
C GLU A 278 -3.49 -26.80 14.19
N LEU A 279 -4.53 -25.97 14.04
CA LEU A 279 -4.36 -24.55 13.73
C LEU A 279 -3.45 -23.86 14.74
N LEU A 280 -3.67 -24.04 16.05
CA LEU A 280 -2.83 -23.43 17.08
C LEU A 280 -1.34 -23.81 16.91
N LYS A 281 -1.04 -25.07 16.56
CA LYS A 281 0.34 -25.50 16.32
C LYS A 281 0.96 -24.86 15.08
N ILE A 282 0.16 -24.68 14.02
CA ILE A 282 0.62 -23.98 12.82
C ILE A 282 0.86 -22.50 13.17
N LEU A 283 0.05 -21.89 14.03
CA LEU A 283 0.23 -20.49 14.42
C LEU A 283 1.50 -20.25 15.25
N ASP A 284 2.05 -21.28 15.90
CA ASP A 284 3.31 -21.16 16.66
C ASP A 284 4.50 -20.72 15.78
N ILE A 285 4.48 -21.01 14.46
CA ILE A 285 5.57 -20.57 13.56
C ILE A 285 5.65 -19.04 13.44
N PHE A 286 4.55 -18.32 13.69
CA PHE A 286 4.49 -16.87 13.62
C PHE A 286 4.98 -16.18 14.91
N GLU A 287 5.37 -16.91 15.97
CA GLU A 287 5.69 -16.34 17.28
C GLU A 287 6.80 -15.27 17.23
N ALA A 288 7.80 -15.46 16.36
CA ALA A 288 8.94 -14.56 16.21
C ALA A 288 8.76 -13.53 15.08
N ASP A 289 7.60 -13.51 14.42
CA ASP A 289 7.39 -12.66 13.26
C ASP A 289 7.16 -11.20 13.64
N ASP A 290 7.86 -10.30 12.95
CA ASP A 290 7.62 -8.87 13.05
C ASP A 290 6.41 -8.47 12.18
N VAL A 291 5.38 -7.93 12.83
CA VAL A 291 4.19 -7.39 12.18
C VAL A 291 4.11 -5.86 12.27
N ARG A 292 3.53 -5.24 11.25
CA ARG A 292 3.23 -3.81 11.19
C ARG A 292 2.00 -3.50 12.04
N VAL A 293 2.19 -2.60 12.99
CA VAL A 293 1.09 -2.01 13.75
C VAL A 293 0.75 -0.63 13.17
N VAL A 294 -0.47 -0.49 12.65
CA VAL A 294 -0.98 0.75 12.08
C VAL A 294 -1.51 1.63 13.22
N MET A 295 -0.63 2.48 13.76
CA MET A 295 -0.99 3.38 14.87
C MET A 295 -2.04 4.42 14.46
N ARG A 296 -1.96 4.93 13.22
CA ARG A 296 -2.87 5.95 12.68
C ARG A 296 -3.12 5.68 11.19
N PRO A 297 -4.29 6.06 10.66
CA PRO A 297 -4.54 5.96 9.22
C PRO A 297 -3.49 6.73 8.41
N SER A 298 -2.97 6.12 7.33
CA SER A 298 -1.94 6.71 6.46
C SER A 298 -2.34 8.09 5.93
N ARG A 299 -3.65 8.33 5.72
CA ARG A 299 -4.19 9.63 5.30
C ARG A 299 -3.82 10.78 6.24
N SER A 300 -3.81 10.55 7.55
CA SER A 300 -3.44 11.57 8.54
C SER A 300 -1.99 12.00 8.37
N TYR A 301 -1.10 11.03 8.14
CA TYR A 301 0.30 11.29 7.85
C TYR A 301 0.50 11.96 6.50
N ALA A 302 -0.15 11.47 5.45
CA ALA A 302 -0.07 12.04 4.11
C ALA A 302 -0.53 13.50 4.11
N LEU A 303 -1.59 13.84 4.86
CA LEU A 303 -2.05 15.21 5.02
C LEU A 303 -1.00 16.08 5.71
N LEU A 304 -0.48 15.66 6.87
CA LEU A 304 0.53 16.43 7.61
C LEU A 304 1.79 16.64 6.77
N LEU A 305 2.31 15.59 6.15
CA LEU A 305 3.48 15.64 5.28
C LEU A 305 3.25 16.62 4.13
N ARG A 306 2.09 16.54 3.46
CA ARG A 306 1.74 17.44 2.35
C ARG A 306 1.66 18.90 2.78
N GLU A 307 0.96 19.19 3.87
CA GLU A 307 0.85 20.57 4.36
C GLU A 307 2.19 21.08 4.92
N SER A 308 3.09 20.19 5.35
CA SER A 308 4.45 20.56 5.79
C SER A 308 5.34 21.13 4.68
N TYR A 309 4.95 20.93 3.41
CA TYR A 309 5.62 21.49 2.24
C TYR A 309 5.03 22.83 1.79
N HIS A 310 4.07 23.40 2.53
CA HIS A 310 3.57 24.73 2.22
C HIS A 310 4.67 25.78 2.44
N PRO A 311 4.85 26.78 1.55
CA PRO A 311 5.90 27.79 1.70
C PRO A 311 5.90 28.51 3.05
N ASP A 312 4.71 28.78 3.62
CA ASP A 312 4.60 29.44 4.93
C ASP A 312 5.18 28.58 6.07
N VAL A 313 5.13 27.26 5.92
CA VAL A 313 5.62 26.29 6.90
C VAL A 313 7.09 25.92 6.62
N LEU A 314 7.54 25.97 5.37
CA LEU A 314 8.92 25.68 4.98
C LEU A 314 9.91 26.80 5.28
N ARG A 315 9.43 28.04 5.44
CA ARG A 315 10.29 29.21 5.72
C ARG A 315 10.88 29.19 7.13
N ASP A 316 10.21 28.54 8.07
CA ASP A 316 10.64 28.43 9.47
C ASP A 316 10.47 26.99 9.95
N ALA A 317 11.58 26.36 10.34
CA ALA A 317 11.58 25.01 10.87
C ALA A 317 10.69 24.88 12.13
N LEU A 318 10.55 25.93 12.94
CA LEU A 318 9.70 25.90 14.12
C LEU A 318 8.21 25.87 13.76
N GLU A 319 7.78 26.57 12.71
CA GLU A 319 6.39 26.51 12.22
C GLU A 319 6.07 25.12 11.66
N ARG A 320 7.04 24.48 11.03
CA ARG A 320 6.94 23.09 10.59
C ARG A 320 6.82 22.12 11.74
N ASP A 321 7.59 22.33 12.80
CA ASP A 321 7.51 21.51 14.02
C ASP A 321 6.15 21.67 14.71
N ARG A 322 5.64 22.90 14.82
CA ARG A 322 4.28 23.18 15.32
C ARG A 322 3.19 22.51 14.49
N LEU A 323 3.36 22.38 13.17
CA LEU A 323 2.41 21.64 12.34
C LEU A 323 2.37 20.16 12.74
N PHE A 324 3.52 19.53 12.96
CA PHE A 324 3.60 18.13 13.39
C PHE A 324 3.13 17.91 14.83
N ASP A 325 3.11 18.95 15.68
CA ASP A 325 2.52 18.88 17.02
C ASP A 325 1.02 18.56 16.99
N LYS A 326 0.34 18.69 15.84
CA LYS A 326 -1.04 18.21 15.66
C LYS A 326 -1.20 16.71 15.92
N LEU A 327 -0.12 15.93 15.83
CA LEU A 327 -0.14 14.51 16.22
C LEU A 327 -0.51 14.33 17.71
N TRP A 328 -0.24 15.30 18.58
CA TRP A 328 -0.58 15.22 20.00
C TRP A 328 -2.08 15.30 20.30
N ILE A 329 -2.90 15.81 19.38
CA ILE A 329 -4.34 16.00 19.59
C ILE A 329 -5.03 14.69 20.01
N ASP A 330 -4.68 13.59 19.34
CA ASP A 330 -5.34 12.29 19.59
C ASP A 330 -4.83 11.58 20.84
N VAL A 331 -3.76 12.05 21.50
CA VAL A 331 -3.22 11.43 22.71
C VAL A 331 -4.23 11.43 23.84
N GLN A 332 -5.12 12.43 23.90
CA GLN A 332 -6.18 12.50 24.90
C GLN A 332 -7.10 11.27 24.86
N ASN A 333 -7.41 10.77 23.66
CA ASN A 333 -8.29 9.62 23.47
C ASN A 333 -7.49 8.30 23.30
N ARG A 334 -6.22 8.39 22.90
CA ARG A 334 -5.34 7.25 22.63
C ARG A 334 -3.96 7.48 23.28
N PRO A 335 -3.85 7.32 24.61
CA PRO A 335 -2.64 7.66 25.36
C PRO A 335 -1.37 6.94 24.89
N ILE A 336 -1.52 5.73 24.33
CA ILE A 336 -0.42 4.95 23.75
C ILE A 336 0.34 5.72 22.65
N LEU A 337 -0.32 6.65 21.96
CA LEU A 337 0.29 7.44 20.89
C LEU A 337 1.42 8.33 21.41
N SER A 338 1.38 8.75 22.68
CA SER A 338 2.46 9.54 23.30
C SER A 338 3.83 8.85 23.24
N GLN A 339 3.86 7.51 23.22
CA GLN A 339 5.09 6.73 23.17
C GLN A 339 5.71 6.67 21.77
N VAL A 340 4.91 6.91 20.72
CA VAL A 340 5.33 6.76 19.32
C VAL A 340 5.45 8.09 18.57
N ILE A 341 4.78 9.16 19.01
CA ILE A 341 4.79 10.47 18.32
C ILE A 341 6.19 10.97 18.00
N ARG A 342 7.13 10.86 18.96
CA ARG A 342 8.51 11.30 18.71
C ARG A 342 9.16 10.53 17.56
N LYS A 343 8.87 9.23 17.42
CA LYS A 343 9.34 8.42 16.28
C LYS A 343 8.58 8.78 15.00
N GLU A 344 7.27 9.02 15.06
CA GLU A 344 6.44 9.45 13.92
C GLU A 344 6.98 10.75 13.29
N SER A 345 7.25 11.78 14.11
CA SER A 345 7.81 13.05 13.64
C SER A 345 9.23 12.92 13.08
N LEU A 346 10.06 12.02 13.64
CA LEU A 346 11.43 11.78 13.17
C LEU A 346 11.47 10.95 11.88
N LEU A 347 10.63 9.92 11.76
CA LEU A 347 10.52 9.08 10.55
C LEU A 347 10.01 9.88 9.36
N GLN A 348 9.08 10.81 9.58
CA GLN A 348 8.63 11.72 8.51
C GLN A 348 9.76 12.61 8.04
N ARG A 349 10.51 13.25 8.95
CA ARG A 349 11.72 14.00 8.61
C ARG A 349 12.76 13.17 7.85
N GLN A 350 12.91 11.88 8.17
CA GLN A 350 13.88 11.00 7.52
C GLN A 350 13.43 10.52 6.12
N THR A 351 12.15 10.19 5.96
CA THR A 351 11.55 9.88 4.66
C THR A 351 11.64 11.10 3.74
N GLU A 352 11.42 12.30 4.27
CA GLU A 352 11.57 13.58 3.55
C GLU A 352 13.00 13.86 3.09
N ILE A 353 14.00 13.67 3.95
CA ILE A 353 15.42 13.85 3.57
C ILE A 353 15.77 12.87 2.44
N LYS A 354 15.28 11.62 2.49
CA LYS A 354 15.53 10.62 1.46
C LYS A 354 14.74 10.84 0.18
N ASP A 355 13.51 11.35 0.24
CA ASP A 355 12.71 11.71 -0.93
C ASP A 355 13.25 12.98 -1.62
N THR A 356 13.78 13.93 -0.84
CA THR A 356 14.54 15.08 -1.35
C THR A 356 15.86 14.64 -2.00
N ILE A 357 16.47 13.55 -1.52
CA ILE A 357 17.67 12.96 -2.14
C ILE A 357 17.33 12.10 -3.37
N ASN A 358 16.14 11.47 -3.43
CA ASN A 358 15.77 10.56 -4.52
C ASN A 358 14.98 11.18 -5.68
N ASN A 359 14.31 12.33 -5.50
CA ASN A 359 13.46 12.91 -6.56
C ASN A 359 13.92 14.25 -7.14
N THR A 360 14.98 14.87 -6.64
CA THR A 360 15.51 16.10 -7.28
C THR A 360 16.56 15.81 -8.35
N GLU A 361 17.10 14.59 -8.43
CA GLU A 361 18.17 14.25 -9.39
C GLU A 361 17.68 13.73 -10.74
N LYS A 362 16.51 13.03 -10.78
CA LYS A 362 15.97 12.45 -12.02
C LYS A 362 15.30 13.49 -12.92
N GLU A 363 14.59 14.43 -12.30
CA GLU A 363 14.04 15.60 -12.99
C GLU A 363 15.15 16.56 -13.43
N LEU A 364 16.17 16.80 -12.60
CA LEU A 364 17.26 17.71 -12.96
C LEU A 364 18.20 17.15 -14.03
N LYS A 365 18.48 15.82 -14.05
CA LYS A 365 19.29 15.18 -15.11
C LYS A 365 18.56 15.13 -16.45
N GLN A 366 17.25 14.90 -16.45
CA GLN A 366 16.45 14.97 -17.68
C GLN A 366 16.38 16.41 -18.20
N ILE A 367 16.15 17.38 -17.31
CA ILE A 367 16.17 18.81 -17.63
C ILE A 367 17.56 19.27 -18.12
N LEU A 368 18.66 18.79 -17.53
CA LEU A 368 20.04 19.11 -17.97
C LEU A 368 20.40 18.46 -19.33
N SER A 369 19.95 17.22 -19.58
CA SER A 369 20.10 16.54 -20.87
C SER A 369 19.33 17.25 -22.00
N ASP A 370 18.15 17.79 -21.67
CA ASP A 370 17.29 18.49 -22.64
C ASP A 370 17.74 19.95 -22.84
N ILE A 371 18.33 20.58 -21.81
CA ILE A 371 19.02 21.88 -21.93
C ILE A 371 20.30 21.76 -22.78
N GLN A 372 21.06 20.66 -22.69
CA GLN A 372 22.25 20.43 -23.52
C GLN A 372 21.93 20.26 -25.03
N LYS A 373 20.67 19.98 -25.39
CA LYS A 373 20.22 19.83 -26.79
C LYS A 373 19.62 21.10 -27.38
N THR A 374 19.51 22.18 -26.61
CA THR A 374 18.91 23.42 -27.08
C THR A 374 19.99 24.46 -27.39
N ILE A 375 20.30 24.63 -28.67
CA ILE A 375 21.12 25.74 -29.17
C ILE A 375 20.33 27.04 -28.98
N ILE A 376 20.80 27.93 -28.10
CA ILE A 376 20.37 29.34 -28.08
C ILE A 376 21.46 30.18 -28.75
N ARG A 377 21.11 30.84 -29.86
CA ARG A 377 21.88 31.96 -30.40
C ARG A 377 21.56 33.22 -29.59
N ALA A 378 22.60 33.93 -29.19
CA ALA A 378 22.49 35.25 -28.58
C ALA A 378 22.37 36.36 -29.65
N SER A 379 21.61 37.41 -29.34
CA SER A 379 21.88 38.79 -29.79
C SER A 379 21.79 39.69 -28.56
N ALA A 380 22.90 40.24 -28.07
CA ALA A 380 23.45 41.56 -28.41
C ALA A 380 22.56 42.72 -27.91
N THR A 381 23.07 43.45 -26.91
CA THR A 381 22.51 44.63 -26.20
C THR A 381 21.53 44.29 -25.06
N GLY A 382 21.61 44.74 -23.80
CA GLY A 382 22.50 45.63 -23.03
C GLY A 382 21.77 46.08 -21.74
N ASN A 383 22.51 46.18 -20.61
CA ASN A 383 22.26 46.95 -19.36
C ASN A 383 21.26 46.51 -18.25
N ILE A 384 21.85 46.10 -17.10
CA ILE A 384 21.95 46.75 -15.75
C ILE A 384 20.68 47.34 -15.06
N PHE A 385 20.32 46.71 -13.92
CA PHE A 385 19.55 47.12 -12.70
C PHE A 385 18.18 47.82 -12.79
N ASN A 386 17.16 47.33 -12.04
CA ASN A 386 16.72 47.96 -10.75
C ASN A 386 15.60 47.18 -10.05
N LEU A 387 15.59 47.26 -8.71
CA LEU A 387 14.62 46.68 -7.78
C LEU A 387 13.69 47.78 -7.30
N GLU A 388 12.37 47.59 -7.29
CA GLU A 388 11.48 48.39 -6.41
C GLU A 388 10.13 47.69 -6.15
N LEU A 389 9.75 47.67 -4.87
CA LEU A 389 8.51 47.16 -4.31
C LEU A 389 7.46 48.27 -4.29
N ARG A 390 6.18 47.96 -4.59
CA ARG A 390 5.04 48.72 -4.04
C ARG A 390 3.85 47.81 -3.75
N ASN A 391 3.60 47.61 -2.46
CA ASN A 391 2.28 47.30 -1.93
C ASN A 391 1.40 48.57 -2.08
N PRO A 392 0.12 48.45 -2.44
CA PRO A 392 -0.87 49.03 -1.55
C PRO A 392 -2.11 48.13 -1.49
N GLY A 393 -2.48 47.72 -0.27
CA GLY A 393 -3.73 47.03 -0.05
C GLY A 393 -4.93 47.87 -0.48
N ILE A 394 -5.97 47.17 -0.91
CA ILE A 394 -7.35 47.32 -0.42
C ILE A 394 -7.88 45.92 -0.20
#